data_AF-A0A951EIB5-F1
#
_entry.id   AF-A0A951EIB5-F1
#
_cell.length_a   1.000
_cell.length_b   1.000
_cell.length_c   1.000
_cell.angle_alpha   90.00
_cell.angle_beta   90.00
_cell.angle_gamma   90.00
#
_symmetry.space_group_name_H-M   'P 1'
#
loop_
_entity.id
_entity.type
_entity.pdbx_description
1 polymer ?
#
loop_
_entity_poly.entity_id
_entity_poly.type
_entity_poly.pdbx_seq_one_letter_code
_entity_poly.pdbx_strand_id
1 'polypeptide(L)'
;MISRPTGLLLSLALSLGTASVFAQDANQTAKPAAAPAASYSSDDVVANHWEVFGGYSWFAPNGRIGTTRLDNSITPGFAFSTSYFVNRYVGGDVQVTYHNGDREKFTGLTAGPVVRFPIAGLSPFIHFNVGGQRLNPNFTKSDWGPEILAGGGLDFAFPKWEHLKLRIAQADYVYSHHNFFPIIPRTNLSSAELSSGLVYGFGPIYTGPPPSVACAVQPTEVFAGEPVNVTVTPSNFNPKRTVTYSYQATGGKVSGTGASTTIDTANANPGSYSVNATATDGHMKIPATCNASYSVKEWPAPTVSCSANPSEIDPGQTAQITANGQTAKGELKYAYTATGGTVDGNGPNATFNSQGVQPGSSATVTCTVTDDRGKTASSQATVNVRAPKAP
;
A
#
# COMPACT_ATOMS: atom_id res chain seq x y z
N MET A 1 -46.01 -37.27 47.54
CA MET A 1 -45.90 -35.82 47.25
C MET A 1 -44.41 -35.50 47.10
N ILE A 2 -43.84 -35.73 45.93
CA ILE A 2 -43.53 -34.72 44.89
C ILE A 2 -42.75 -33.52 45.44
N SER A 3 -41.43 -33.55 45.25
CA SER A 3 -40.55 -32.39 45.27
C SER A 3 -39.71 -32.48 44.00
N ARG A 4 -39.96 -31.56 43.06
CA ARG A 4 -39.22 -31.37 41.80
C ARG A 4 -38.06 -30.42 42.06
N PRO A 5 -36.83 -30.66 41.57
CA PRO A 5 -35.86 -29.60 41.44
C PRO A 5 -36.08 -28.85 40.12
N THR A 6 -36.15 -27.54 40.27
CA THR A 6 -36.26 -26.49 39.25
C THR A 6 -35.06 -26.50 38.30
N GLY A 7 -35.32 -26.64 37.00
CA GLY A 7 -34.35 -26.43 35.94
C GLY A 7 -34.10 -24.94 35.73
N LEU A 8 -32.84 -24.52 35.78
CA LEU A 8 -32.40 -23.18 35.40
C LEU A 8 -32.06 -23.20 33.91
N LEU A 9 -33.03 -22.84 33.07
CA LEU A 9 -32.83 -22.59 31.64
C LEU A 9 -32.35 -21.14 31.47
N LEU A 10 -31.08 -20.96 31.10
CA LEU A 10 -30.53 -19.66 30.73
C LEU A 10 -30.79 -19.45 29.22
N SER A 11 -31.92 -18.85 28.89
CA SER A 11 -32.27 -18.43 27.54
C SER A 11 -31.64 -17.07 27.23
N LEU A 12 -30.63 -17.03 26.36
CA LEU A 12 -30.09 -15.78 25.81
C LEU A 12 -30.79 -15.50 24.48
N ALA A 13 -31.79 -14.62 24.50
CA ALA A 13 -32.46 -14.12 23.30
C ALA A 13 -31.77 -12.83 22.82
N LEU A 14 -31.19 -12.86 21.61
CA LEU A 14 -30.71 -11.66 20.92
C LEU A 14 -31.80 -11.15 19.98
N SER A 15 -32.47 -10.05 20.38
CA SER A 15 -33.41 -9.32 19.53
C SER A 15 -32.63 -8.42 18.54
N LEU A 16 -32.76 -8.66 17.24
CA LEU A 16 -32.26 -7.74 16.21
C LEU A 16 -33.20 -6.53 16.11
N GLY A 17 -32.68 -5.36 16.45
CA GLY A 17 -33.34 -4.07 16.25
C GLY A 17 -33.28 -3.64 14.78
N THR A 18 -34.41 -3.16 14.27
CA THR A 18 -34.60 -2.56 12.95
C THR A 18 -33.93 -1.19 12.86
N ALA A 19 -33.21 -0.93 11.76
CA ALA A 19 -32.75 0.41 11.39
C ALA A 19 -33.45 0.85 10.10
N SER A 20 -34.18 1.97 10.20
CA SER A 20 -34.83 2.67 9.11
C SER A 20 -33.81 3.45 8.28
N VAL A 21 -33.93 3.38 6.95
CA VAL A 21 -33.17 4.20 6.01
C VAL A 21 -34.08 5.30 5.47
N PHE A 22 -33.76 6.56 5.79
CA PHE A 22 -34.31 7.72 5.09
C PHE A 22 -33.50 7.99 3.83
N ALA A 23 -34.21 8.26 2.73
CA ALA A 23 -33.66 8.65 1.45
C ALA A 23 -33.13 10.09 1.45
N GLN A 24 -32.07 10.35 0.69
CA GLN A 24 -31.78 11.68 0.13
C GLN A 24 -31.28 11.56 -1.31
N ASP A 25 -32.07 12.13 -2.22
CA ASP A 25 -31.67 12.53 -3.57
C ASP A 25 -30.69 13.71 -3.49
N ALA A 26 -29.59 13.65 -4.25
CA ALA A 26 -28.88 14.84 -4.73
C ALA A 26 -27.98 14.49 -5.92
N ASN A 27 -28.43 14.91 -7.09
CA ASN A 27 -27.71 14.93 -8.35
C ASN A 27 -26.65 16.06 -8.31
N GLN A 28 -25.36 15.73 -8.15
CA GLN A 28 -24.24 16.65 -8.45
C GLN A 28 -23.04 15.88 -9.01
N THR A 29 -22.73 16.15 -10.28
CA THR A 29 -21.49 15.76 -10.97
C THR A 29 -20.31 16.51 -10.35
N ALA A 30 -19.59 15.86 -9.43
CA ALA A 30 -18.34 16.35 -8.85
C ALA A 30 -17.13 15.62 -9.45
N LYS A 31 -16.18 16.40 -9.95
CA LYS A 31 -14.79 16.02 -10.28
C LYS A 31 -14.20 15.14 -9.16
N PRO A 32 -13.48 14.03 -9.45
CA PRO A 32 -12.95 13.18 -8.40
C PRO A 32 -11.91 13.96 -7.58
N ALA A 33 -12.30 14.39 -6.38
CA ALA A 33 -11.38 14.80 -5.36
C ALA A 33 -10.63 13.55 -4.90
N ALA A 34 -9.30 13.62 -4.86
CA ALA A 34 -8.48 12.56 -4.29
C ALA A 34 -8.98 12.28 -2.86
N ALA A 35 -9.44 11.05 -2.63
CA ALA A 35 -9.88 10.63 -1.31
C ALA A 35 -8.72 10.84 -0.31
N PRO A 36 -8.99 11.38 0.89
CA PRO A 36 -7.96 11.47 1.92
C PRO A 36 -7.43 10.06 2.20
N ALA A 37 -6.10 9.92 2.16
CA ALA A 37 -5.42 8.67 2.46
C ALA A 37 -5.83 8.22 3.88
N ALA A 38 -6.56 7.11 3.96
CA ALA A 38 -6.89 6.50 5.24
C ALA A 38 -5.58 6.04 5.89
N SER A 39 -5.26 6.60 7.06
CA SER A 39 -4.14 6.16 7.87
C SER A 39 -4.45 4.80 8.48
N TYR A 40 -3.53 3.84 8.32
CA TYR A 40 -3.58 2.53 8.95
C TYR A 40 -3.53 2.68 10.47
N SER A 41 -4.48 2.07 11.18
CA SER A 41 -4.39 1.91 12.64
C SER A 41 -3.77 0.54 12.93
N SER A 42 -3.09 0.40 14.06
CA SER A 42 -2.72 -0.92 14.62
C SER A 42 -3.92 -1.87 14.83
N ASP A 43 -5.15 -1.38 14.60
CA ASP A 43 -6.42 -2.11 14.69
C ASP A 43 -6.75 -3.00 13.46
N ASP A 44 -5.93 -3.01 12.41
CA ASP A 44 -6.21 -3.73 11.16
C ASP A 44 -5.76 -5.22 11.16
N VAL A 45 -5.11 -5.69 12.23
CA VAL A 45 -4.95 -7.13 12.51
C VAL A 45 -6.20 -7.63 13.23
N VAL A 46 -7.14 -8.17 12.45
CA VAL A 46 -8.42 -8.62 13.01
C VAL A 46 -8.35 -10.08 13.49
N ALA A 47 -7.44 -10.90 12.94
CA ALA A 47 -7.37 -12.32 13.24
C ALA A 47 -6.02 -12.98 12.88
N ASN A 48 -5.87 -14.27 13.21
CA ASN A 48 -4.68 -15.08 12.90
C ASN A 48 -5.04 -16.31 12.03
N HIS A 49 -4.14 -16.73 11.14
CA HIS A 49 -4.30 -17.93 10.31
C HIS A 49 -4.20 -19.20 11.15
N TRP A 50 -3.25 -19.28 12.06
CA TRP A 50 -3.10 -20.41 12.97
C TRP A 50 -3.49 -19.97 14.37
N GLU A 51 -4.26 -20.78 15.08
CA GLU A 51 -4.57 -20.59 16.49
C GLU A 51 -4.33 -21.90 17.25
N VAL A 52 -3.58 -21.82 18.34
CA VAL A 52 -3.26 -22.95 19.22
C VAL A 52 -3.89 -22.69 20.57
N PHE A 53 -4.86 -23.52 20.94
CA PHE A 53 -5.51 -23.49 22.24
C PHE A 53 -4.88 -24.53 23.18
N GLY A 54 -4.62 -24.13 24.42
CA GLY A 54 -4.26 -25.02 25.51
C GLY A 54 -4.95 -24.59 26.79
N GLY A 55 -5.68 -25.50 27.41
CA GLY A 55 -6.51 -25.16 28.56
C GLY A 55 -6.88 -26.33 29.44
N TYR A 56 -7.47 -25.96 30.57
CA TYR A 56 -8.12 -26.89 31.47
C TYR A 56 -9.46 -27.33 30.87
N SER A 57 -9.82 -28.60 31.08
CA SER A 57 -11.08 -29.16 30.60
C SER A 57 -11.76 -30.01 31.68
N TRP A 58 -13.05 -29.77 31.86
CA TRP A 58 -13.96 -30.54 32.70
C TRP A 58 -14.88 -31.37 31.80
N PHE A 59 -15.22 -32.60 32.24
CA PHE A 59 -16.06 -33.52 31.47
C PHE A 59 -17.12 -34.19 32.32
N ALA A 60 -18.35 -34.25 31.80
CA ALA A 60 -19.45 -35.00 32.37
C ALA A 60 -19.92 -36.09 31.38
N PRO A 61 -19.44 -37.33 31.53
CA PRO A 61 -19.79 -38.45 30.65
C PRO A 61 -21.29 -38.79 30.64
N ASN A 62 -21.96 -38.58 31.77
CA ASN A 62 -23.40 -38.84 31.97
C ASN A 62 -23.87 -40.20 31.42
N GLY A 63 -23.13 -41.27 31.72
CA GLY A 63 -23.47 -42.60 31.21
C GLY A 63 -23.08 -43.75 32.12
N ARG A 64 -23.28 -44.95 31.60
CA ARG A 64 -23.04 -46.22 32.31
C ARG A 64 -22.39 -47.22 31.36
N ILE A 65 -21.50 -48.04 31.88
CA ILE A 65 -21.01 -49.25 31.22
C ILE A 65 -21.75 -50.42 31.88
N GLY A 66 -22.80 -50.92 31.22
CA GLY A 66 -23.68 -51.94 31.80
C GLY A 66 -24.45 -51.38 33.00
N THR A 67 -24.28 -51.97 34.18
CA THR A 67 -24.89 -51.49 35.43
C THR A 67 -24.04 -50.43 36.15
N THR A 68 -22.73 -50.38 35.87
CA THR A 68 -21.79 -49.49 36.53
C THR A 68 -21.90 -48.07 35.99
N ARG A 69 -22.10 -47.11 36.88
CA ARG A 69 -22.15 -45.68 36.53
C ARG A 69 -20.75 -45.11 36.43
N LEU A 70 -20.50 -44.39 35.34
CA LEU A 70 -19.31 -43.58 35.16
C LEU A 70 -19.34 -42.41 36.16
N ASP A 71 -18.21 -41.77 36.37
CA ASP A 71 -18.16 -40.56 37.20
C ASP A 71 -19.06 -39.49 36.58
N ASN A 72 -19.85 -38.81 37.43
CA ASN A 72 -20.79 -37.78 36.95
C ASN A 72 -20.08 -36.51 36.49
N SER A 73 -18.86 -36.31 36.98
CA SER A 73 -18.07 -35.10 36.80
C SER A 73 -16.61 -35.48 36.95
N ILE A 74 -15.82 -35.23 35.93
CA ILE A 74 -14.38 -35.42 35.89
C ILE A 74 -13.74 -34.05 35.78
N THR A 75 -13.14 -33.63 36.89
CA THR A 75 -12.49 -32.32 37.05
C THR A 75 -11.07 -32.33 36.48
N PRO A 76 -10.21 -33.33 36.74
CA PRO A 76 -8.85 -33.31 36.19
C PRO A 76 -8.86 -33.61 34.68
N GLY A 77 -8.62 -32.58 33.87
CA GLY A 77 -8.50 -32.75 32.43
C GLY A 77 -7.87 -31.56 31.72
N PHE A 78 -7.48 -31.79 30.47
CA PHE A 78 -6.98 -30.75 29.58
C PHE A 78 -7.60 -30.89 28.19
N ALA A 79 -7.68 -29.75 27.51
CA ALA A 79 -8.00 -29.67 26.10
C ALA A 79 -6.90 -28.90 25.38
N PHE A 80 -6.51 -29.42 24.22
CA PHE A 80 -5.58 -28.79 23.31
C PHE A 80 -6.21 -28.78 21.93
N SER A 81 -6.18 -27.65 21.22
CA SER A 81 -6.62 -27.63 19.82
C SER A 81 -5.69 -26.79 18.96
N THR A 82 -5.62 -27.14 17.68
CA THR A 82 -4.93 -26.35 16.67
C THR A 82 -5.89 -26.11 15.51
N SER A 83 -6.15 -24.83 15.25
CA SER A 83 -7.06 -24.40 14.19
C SER A 83 -6.29 -23.66 13.09
N TYR A 84 -6.63 -23.94 11.84
CA TYR A 84 -6.16 -23.21 10.66
C TYR A 84 -7.31 -22.54 9.93
N PHE A 85 -7.25 -21.23 9.81
CA PHE A 85 -8.24 -20.38 9.17
C PHE A 85 -7.79 -19.97 7.76
N VAL A 86 -8.60 -20.28 6.75
CA VAL A 86 -8.34 -19.90 5.35
C VAL A 86 -8.65 -18.43 5.09
N ASN A 87 -9.56 -17.85 5.88
CA ASN A 87 -9.91 -16.44 5.87
C ASN A 87 -10.24 -16.00 7.31
N ARG A 88 -10.71 -14.77 7.52
CA ARG A 88 -10.98 -14.28 8.89
C ARG A 88 -12.07 -15.07 9.66
N TYR A 89 -12.88 -15.89 8.98
CA TYR A 89 -14.03 -16.56 9.57
C TYR A 89 -13.92 -18.08 9.60
N VAL A 90 -13.55 -18.71 8.49
CA VAL A 90 -13.68 -20.16 8.29
C VAL A 90 -12.32 -20.85 8.40
N GLY A 91 -12.30 -21.97 9.10
CA GLY A 91 -11.12 -22.81 9.27
C GLY A 91 -11.43 -24.29 9.52
N GLY A 92 -10.37 -25.07 9.70
CA GLY A 92 -10.41 -26.41 10.25
C GLY A 92 -9.77 -26.44 11.63
N ASP A 93 -10.24 -27.31 12.50
CA ASP A 93 -9.77 -27.52 13.86
C ASP A 93 -9.40 -28.99 14.08
N VAL A 94 -8.38 -29.23 14.89
CA VAL A 94 -8.01 -30.54 15.42
C VAL A 94 -7.89 -30.41 16.92
N GLN A 95 -8.64 -31.24 17.66
CA GLN A 95 -8.72 -31.18 19.11
C GLN A 95 -8.29 -32.50 19.75
N VAL A 96 -7.49 -32.40 20.80
CA VAL A 96 -7.10 -33.49 21.69
C VAL A 96 -7.60 -33.15 23.09
N THR A 97 -8.28 -34.10 23.71
CA THR A 97 -8.79 -33.97 25.08
C THR A 97 -8.35 -35.14 25.93
N TYR A 98 -8.15 -34.89 27.22
CA TYR A 98 -7.83 -35.92 28.19
C TYR A 98 -8.51 -35.61 29.51
N HIS A 99 -9.19 -36.60 30.09
CA HIS A 99 -9.86 -36.48 31.37
C HIS A 99 -9.55 -37.70 32.23
N ASN A 100 -9.14 -37.48 33.47
CA ASN A 100 -8.71 -38.51 34.42
C ASN A 100 -9.69 -38.57 35.60
N GLY A 101 -10.72 -39.39 35.46
CA GLY A 101 -11.65 -39.73 36.53
C GLY A 101 -11.10 -40.81 37.45
N ASP A 102 -11.78 -41.02 38.57
CA ASP A 102 -11.40 -42.04 39.56
C ASP A 102 -11.74 -43.45 39.06
N ARG A 103 -12.84 -43.55 38.30
CA ARG A 103 -13.32 -44.82 37.72
C ARG A 103 -12.91 -45.02 36.27
N GLU A 104 -12.75 -43.95 35.50
CA GLU A 104 -12.42 -44.04 34.09
C GLU A 104 -11.59 -42.87 33.59
N LYS A 105 -10.90 -43.10 32.47
CA LYS A 105 -10.15 -42.08 31.75
C LYS A 105 -10.69 -41.95 30.35
N PHE A 106 -10.75 -40.72 29.86
CA PHE A 106 -11.13 -40.40 28.50
C PHE A 106 -9.96 -39.77 27.76
N THR A 107 -9.82 -40.10 26.47
CA THR A 107 -8.86 -39.46 25.58
C THR A 107 -9.49 -39.29 24.22
N GLY A 108 -9.80 -38.06 23.82
CA GLY A 108 -10.40 -37.73 22.52
C GLY A 108 -9.35 -37.24 21.54
N LEU A 109 -9.50 -37.62 20.27
CA LEU A 109 -8.84 -36.98 19.13
C LEU A 109 -9.90 -36.76 18.05
N THR A 110 -10.22 -35.51 17.79
CA THR A 110 -11.27 -35.12 16.85
C THR A 110 -10.77 -34.04 15.89
N ALA A 111 -11.38 -33.95 14.71
CA ALA A 111 -11.08 -32.91 13.74
C ALA A 111 -12.33 -32.52 12.95
N GLY A 112 -12.40 -31.27 12.49
CA GLY A 112 -13.54 -30.78 11.74
C GLY A 112 -13.52 -29.29 11.46
N PRO A 113 -14.60 -28.72 10.90
CA PRO A 113 -14.70 -27.29 10.64
C PRO A 113 -14.87 -26.45 11.91
N VAL A 114 -14.30 -25.24 11.87
CA VAL A 114 -14.53 -24.18 12.84
C VAL A 114 -14.89 -22.88 12.11
N VAL A 115 -15.84 -22.14 12.66
CA VAL A 115 -16.22 -20.81 12.19
C VAL A 115 -16.14 -19.84 13.36
N ARG A 116 -15.36 -18.78 13.21
CA ARG A 116 -15.25 -17.69 14.18
C ARG A 116 -15.87 -16.40 13.66
N PHE A 117 -16.26 -15.53 14.57
CA PHE A 117 -16.92 -14.25 14.29
C PHE A 117 -16.16 -13.10 14.98
N PRO A 118 -15.02 -12.63 14.45
CA PRO A 118 -14.23 -11.60 15.09
C PRO A 118 -15.03 -10.29 15.21
N ILE A 119 -15.19 -9.81 16.43
CA ILE A 119 -15.76 -8.51 16.80
C ILE A 119 -14.73 -7.78 17.68
N ALA A 120 -14.84 -6.46 17.86
CA ALA A 120 -13.83 -5.67 18.58
C ALA A 120 -13.42 -6.29 19.94
N GLY A 121 -12.22 -6.91 19.99
CA GLY A 121 -11.65 -7.57 21.17
C GLY A 121 -12.19 -8.96 21.53
N LEU A 122 -13.22 -9.47 20.85
CA LEU A 122 -13.85 -10.77 21.12
C LEU A 122 -13.95 -11.62 19.85
N SER A 123 -13.90 -12.94 19.98
CA SER A 123 -14.05 -13.88 18.88
C SER A 123 -14.90 -15.06 19.32
N PRO A 124 -16.25 -14.93 19.28
CA PRO A 124 -17.13 -16.09 19.32
C PRO A 124 -16.78 -17.08 18.22
N PHE A 125 -16.88 -18.37 18.51
CA PHE A 125 -16.70 -19.42 17.52
C PHE A 125 -17.64 -20.59 17.74
N ILE A 126 -17.91 -21.32 16.66
CA ILE A 126 -18.62 -22.59 16.65
C ILE A 126 -17.76 -23.62 15.93
N HIS A 127 -17.82 -24.87 16.36
CA HIS A 127 -17.11 -25.97 15.71
C HIS A 127 -17.91 -27.26 15.74
N PHE A 128 -17.55 -28.15 14.83
CA PHE A 128 -18.12 -29.48 14.74
C PHE A 128 -17.00 -30.43 14.35
N ASN A 129 -16.60 -31.31 15.27
CA ASN A 129 -15.51 -32.24 15.07
C ASN A 129 -16.01 -33.69 15.10
N VAL A 130 -15.36 -34.54 14.33
CA VAL A 130 -15.56 -35.99 14.33
C VAL A 130 -14.24 -36.67 14.57
N GLY A 131 -14.24 -37.82 15.24
CA GLY A 131 -13.01 -38.51 15.55
C GLY A 131 -13.21 -39.77 16.37
N GLY A 132 -12.27 -40.02 17.27
CA GLY A 132 -12.31 -41.19 18.14
C GLY A 132 -11.98 -40.84 19.58
N GLN A 133 -12.69 -41.49 20.49
CA GLN A 133 -12.47 -41.42 21.92
C GLN A 133 -11.97 -42.77 22.42
N ARG A 134 -10.96 -42.75 23.29
CA ARG A 134 -10.61 -43.90 24.13
C ARG A 134 -11.31 -43.78 25.47
N LEU A 135 -12.06 -44.81 25.84
CA LEU A 135 -12.63 -44.96 27.17
C LEU A 135 -11.87 -46.07 27.91
N ASN A 136 -11.18 -45.70 28.98
CA ASN A 136 -10.36 -46.59 29.81
C ASN A 136 -10.90 -46.64 31.26
N PRO A 137 -11.95 -47.44 31.52
CA PRO A 137 -12.44 -47.70 32.87
C PRO A 137 -11.50 -48.62 33.66
N ASN A 138 -11.51 -48.54 34.99
CA ASN A 138 -10.69 -49.38 35.86
C ASN A 138 -11.28 -50.77 36.17
N PHE A 139 -12.53 -51.00 35.75
CA PHE A 139 -13.31 -52.23 36.02
C PHE A 139 -13.54 -53.12 34.79
N THR A 140 -13.09 -52.70 33.60
CA THR A 140 -13.12 -53.50 32.37
C THR A 140 -12.01 -53.06 31.41
N LYS A 141 -11.86 -53.73 30.26
CA LYS A 141 -10.87 -53.37 29.24
C LYS A 141 -11.14 -52.00 28.65
N SER A 142 -10.10 -51.31 28.17
CA SER A 142 -10.28 -50.06 27.41
C SER A 142 -10.86 -50.33 26.02
N ASP A 143 -11.64 -49.38 25.52
CA ASP A 143 -12.22 -49.43 24.19
C ASP A 143 -12.03 -48.10 23.43
N TRP A 144 -11.89 -48.19 22.11
CA TRP A 144 -11.85 -47.05 21.21
C TRP A 144 -13.15 -46.98 20.43
N GLY A 145 -13.81 -45.84 20.50
CA GLY A 145 -15.12 -45.59 19.91
C GLY A 145 -15.11 -44.35 19.02
N PRO A 146 -16.01 -44.25 18.03
CA PRO A 146 -16.22 -42.98 17.33
C PRO A 146 -16.76 -41.91 18.29
N GLU A 147 -16.32 -40.68 18.08
CA GLU A 147 -16.69 -39.48 18.83
C GLU A 147 -17.19 -38.39 17.88
N ILE A 148 -18.22 -37.67 18.29
CA ILE A 148 -18.67 -36.42 17.67
C ILE A 148 -18.69 -35.35 18.75
N LEU A 149 -18.13 -34.20 18.43
CA LEU A 149 -18.06 -33.05 19.29
C LEU A 149 -18.70 -31.85 18.56
N ALA A 150 -19.67 -31.21 19.18
CA ALA A 150 -20.34 -30.04 18.60
C ALA A 150 -20.56 -28.98 19.67
N GLY A 151 -20.14 -27.76 19.39
CA GLY A 151 -20.17 -26.71 20.39
C GLY A 151 -19.62 -25.39 19.91
N GLY A 152 -19.19 -24.58 20.87
CA GLY A 152 -18.64 -23.26 20.59
C GLY A 152 -18.10 -22.59 21.83
N GLY A 153 -17.45 -21.47 21.62
CA GLY A 153 -16.80 -20.73 22.69
C GLY A 153 -16.61 -19.26 22.38
N LEU A 154 -15.89 -18.59 23.27
CA LEU A 154 -15.61 -17.17 23.20
C LEU A 154 -14.15 -16.90 23.57
N ASP A 155 -13.39 -16.36 22.62
CA ASP A 155 -12.01 -15.92 22.85
C ASP A 155 -11.97 -14.40 23.05
N PHE A 156 -11.24 -13.93 24.06
CA PHE A 156 -10.99 -12.52 24.36
C PHE A 156 -9.55 -12.16 24.04
N ALA A 157 -9.35 -11.22 23.12
CA ALA A 157 -8.03 -10.76 22.71
C ALA A 157 -7.48 -9.75 23.71
N PHE A 158 -6.24 -9.94 24.16
CA PHE A 158 -5.60 -8.98 25.04
C PHE A 158 -5.18 -7.73 24.24
N PRO A 159 -5.61 -6.51 24.63
CA PRO A 159 -5.40 -5.29 23.83
C PRO A 159 -3.93 -4.96 23.50
N LYS A 160 -2.98 -5.43 24.31
CA LYS A 160 -1.55 -5.17 24.13
C LYS A 160 -0.78 -6.33 23.50
N TRP A 161 -1.39 -7.52 23.41
CA TRP A 161 -0.71 -8.76 23.04
C TRP A 161 -1.47 -9.35 21.85
N GLU A 162 -1.15 -8.86 20.64
CA GLU A 162 -1.86 -9.13 19.37
C GLU A 162 -1.98 -10.63 19.00
N HIS A 163 -1.16 -11.49 19.62
CA HIS A 163 -1.14 -12.93 19.40
C HIS A 163 -1.72 -13.74 20.56
N LEU A 164 -1.99 -13.15 21.72
CA LEU A 164 -2.50 -13.88 22.88
C LEU A 164 -3.98 -13.55 23.13
N LYS A 165 -4.78 -14.59 23.30
CA LYS A 165 -6.18 -14.51 23.70
C LYS A 165 -6.45 -15.42 24.91
N LEU A 166 -7.50 -15.10 25.65
CA LEU A 166 -8.08 -15.95 26.67
C LEU A 166 -9.34 -16.60 26.10
N ARG A 167 -9.40 -17.93 26.02
CA ARG A 167 -10.65 -18.65 25.80
C ARG A 167 -11.45 -18.62 27.09
N ILE A 168 -12.41 -17.70 27.17
CA ILE A 168 -13.24 -17.49 28.36
C ILE A 168 -13.98 -18.77 28.70
N ALA A 169 -14.61 -19.38 27.69
CA ALA A 169 -15.25 -20.67 27.80
C ALA A 169 -15.38 -21.30 26.41
N GLN A 170 -15.34 -22.62 26.38
CA GLN A 170 -15.80 -23.47 25.29
C GLN A 170 -16.69 -24.55 25.89
N ALA A 171 -17.85 -24.74 25.28
CA ALA A 171 -18.86 -25.69 25.74
C ALA A 171 -19.26 -26.60 24.60
N ASP A 172 -19.03 -27.90 24.80
CA ASP A 172 -19.22 -28.91 23.77
C ASP A 172 -20.17 -30.01 24.24
N TYR A 173 -21.08 -30.38 23.35
CA TYR A 173 -21.78 -31.65 23.42
C TYR A 173 -20.91 -32.73 22.78
N VAL A 174 -20.63 -33.80 23.54
CA VAL A 174 -19.78 -34.90 23.10
C VAL A 174 -20.61 -36.19 23.07
N TYR A 175 -20.78 -36.76 21.89
CA TYR A 175 -21.39 -38.06 21.71
C TYR A 175 -20.31 -39.10 21.40
N SER A 176 -20.31 -40.23 22.09
CA SER A 176 -19.42 -41.34 21.77
C SER A 176 -20.07 -42.71 21.89
N HIS A 177 -19.60 -43.64 21.07
CA HIS A 177 -20.08 -45.02 21.04
C HIS A 177 -18.94 -45.99 21.35
N HIS A 178 -19.11 -46.82 22.37
CA HIS A 178 -18.12 -47.82 22.80
C HIS A 178 -18.70 -49.23 22.81
N ASN A 179 -17.84 -50.22 22.59
CA ASN A 179 -18.19 -51.63 22.59
C ASN A 179 -17.23 -52.47 23.44
N PHE A 180 -17.72 -52.95 24.58
CA PHE A 180 -16.97 -53.79 25.51
C PHE A 180 -17.30 -55.29 25.35
N PHE A 181 -17.56 -55.77 24.12
CA PHE A 181 -17.83 -57.18 23.83
C PHE A 181 -16.72 -58.11 24.38
N PRO A 182 -17.06 -59.30 24.95
CA PRO A 182 -18.40 -59.89 25.06
C PRO A 182 -19.22 -59.43 26.27
N ILE A 183 -18.67 -58.57 27.13
CA ILE A 183 -19.27 -58.21 28.43
C ILE A 183 -20.46 -57.27 28.23
N ILE A 184 -20.28 -56.16 27.51
CA ILE A 184 -21.32 -55.18 27.22
C ILE A 184 -21.21 -54.73 25.76
N PRO A 185 -22.15 -55.11 24.88
CA PRO A 185 -21.98 -54.93 23.44
C PRO A 185 -22.21 -53.50 22.94
N ARG A 186 -22.83 -52.62 23.71
CA ARG A 186 -23.07 -51.20 23.32
C ARG A 186 -23.10 -50.28 24.53
N THR A 187 -22.33 -49.20 24.47
CA THR A 187 -22.35 -48.09 25.42
C THR A 187 -22.37 -46.79 24.62
N ASN A 188 -23.48 -46.05 24.66
CA ASN A 188 -23.58 -44.72 24.08
C ASN A 188 -23.48 -43.69 25.20
N LEU A 189 -22.65 -42.67 25.01
CA LEU A 189 -22.48 -41.58 25.96
C LEU A 189 -22.92 -40.27 25.31
N SER A 190 -23.72 -39.51 26.04
CA SER A 190 -24.11 -38.14 25.71
C SER A 190 -23.57 -37.24 26.81
N SER A 191 -22.42 -36.66 26.53
CA SER A 191 -21.56 -36.01 27.50
C SER A 191 -21.51 -34.50 27.28
N ALA A 192 -21.10 -33.78 28.31
CA ALA A 192 -20.79 -32.35 28.22
C ALA A 192 -19.32 -32.12 28.54
N GLU A 193 -18.65 -31.30 27.74
CA GLU A 193 -17.30 -30.82 28.00
C GLU A 193 -17.31 -29.30 28.18
N LEU A 194 -16.57 -28.79 29.17
CA LEU A 194 -16.34 -27.37 29.39
C LEU A 194 -14.85 -27.11 29.50
N SER A 195 -14.31 -26.20 28.69
CA SER A 195 -12.90 -25.85 28.72
C SER A 195 -12.66 -24.34 28.74
N SER A 196 -11.51 -23.94 29.30
CA SER A 196 -11.03 -22.56 29.34
C SER A 196 -9.50 -22.56 29.38
N GLY A 197 -8.87 -21.53 28.83
CA GLY A 197 -7.42 -21.48 28.74
C GLY A 197 -6.91 -20.38 27.82
N LEU A 198 -5.69 -20.56 27.33
CA LEU A 198 -5.03 -19.58 26.48
C LEU A 198 -5.08 -20.02 25.02
N VAL A 199 -5.21 -19.04 24.13
CA VAL A 199 -5.09 -19.22 22.69
C VAL A 199 -3.94 -18.35 22.21
N TYR A 200 -2.98 -18.95 21.52
CA TYR A 200 -1.90 -18.24 20.87
C TYR A 200 -2.06 -18.30 19.35
N GLY A 201 -2.03 -17.15 18.69
CA GLY A 201 -2.24 -17.04 17.26
C GLY A 201 -0.98 -16.68 16.47
N PHE A 202 -0.82 -17.30 15.30
CA PHE A 202 0.28 -17.05 14.37
C PHE A 202 -0.24 -16.70 12.98
N GLY A 203 0.55 -15.90 12.24
CA GLY A 203 0.23 -15.52 10.86
C GLY A 203 -0.95 -14.56 10.79
N PRO A 204 -0.75 -13.25 11.01
CA PRO A 204 -1.84 -12.28 11.00
C PRO A 204 -2.60 -12.28 9.67
N ILE A 205 -3.93 -12.23 9.76
CA ILE A 205 -4.84 -12.01 8.64
C ILE A 205 -5.16 -10.52 8.59
N TYR A 206 -4.64 -9.85 7.57
CA TYR A 206 -4.91 -8.43 7.33
C TYR A 206 -6.15 -8.29 6.46
N THR A 207 -7.14 -7.55 6.95
CA THR A 207 -8.39 -7.29 6.20
C THR A 207 -8.51 -5.84 5.72
N GLY A 208 -7.53 -5.00 6.05
CA GLY A 208 -7.43 -3.63 5.54
C GLY A 208 -7.13 -3.60 4.03
N PRO A 209 -7.36 -2.45 3.37
CA PRO A 209 -6.98 -2.26 1.98
C PRO A 209 -5.49 -2.53 1.76
N PRO A 210 -5.09 -3.07 0.59
CA PRO A 210 -3.70 -3.43 0.34
C PRO A 210 -2.79 -2.18 0.40
N PRO A 211 -1.50 -2.34 0.77
CA PRO A 211 -0.53 -1.26 0.70
C PRO A 211 -0.44 -0.69 -0.72
N SER A 212 -0.45 0.62 -0.83
CA SER A 212 -0.42 1.36 -2.10
C SER A 212 0.43 2.62 -1.98
N VAL A 213 0.84 3.16 -3.13
CA VAL A 213 1.59 4.42 -3.20
C VAL A 213 0.99 5.33 -4.26
N ALA A 214 1.05 6.63 -4.03
CA ALA A 214 0.76 7.66 -5.02
C ALA A 214 2.02 8.47 -5.33
N CYS A 215 2.26 8.74 -6.61
CA CYS A 215 3.39 9.54 -7.07
C CYS A 215 2.87 10.92 -7.53
N ALA A 216 3.56 11.97 -7.14
CA ALA A 216 3.34 13.33 -7.63
C ALA A 216 4.67 13.93 -8.08
N VAL A 217 4.64 14.71 -9.15
CA VAL A 217 5.80 15.36 -9.73
C VAL A 217 5.52 16.86 -9.87
N GLN A 218 6.47 17.69 -9.43
CA GLN A 218 6.36 19.14 -9.52
C GLN A 218 7.75 19.76 -9.76
N PRO A 219 7.94 20.59 -10.80
CA PRO A 219 6.99 20.90 -11.88
C PRO A 219 6.77 19.71 -12.82
N THR A 220 5.62 19.67 -13.52
CA THR A 220 5.38 18.67 -14.59
C THR A 220 6.01 19.06 -15.92
N GLU A 221 6.41 20.32 -16.08
CA GLU A 221 7.12 20.82 -17.25
C GLU A 221 8.29 21.68 -16.79
N VAL A 222 9.47 21.39 -17.31
CA VAL A 222 10.71 22.10 -16.97
C VAL A 222 11.54 22.33 -18.22
N PHE A 223 12.44 23.30 -18.20
CA PHE A 223 13.48 23.37 -19.22
C PHE A 223 14.71 22.54 -18.84
N ALA A 224 15.52 22.16 -19.83
CA ALA A 224 16.74 21.38 -19.58
C ALA A 224 17.65 22.08 -18.53
N GLY A 225 18.00 21.32 -17.49
CA GLY A 225 18.80 21.76 -16.34
C GLY A 225 18.00 22.26 -15.14
N GLU A 226 16.68 22.36 -15.23
CA GLU A 226 15.83 22.65 -14.07
C GLU A 226 15.45 21.36 -13.34
N PRO A 227 15.50 21.34 -11.99
CA PRO A 227 15.21 20.15 -11.22
C PRO A 227 13.70 19.84 -11.19
N VAL A 228 13.38 18.55 -11.16
CA VAL A 228 12.00 18.06 -11.00
C VAL A 228 11.89 17.34 -9.65
N ASN A 229 10.96 17.76 -8.78
CA ASN A 229 10.74 17.10 -7.50
C ASN A 229 9.70 15.99 -7.65
N VAL A 230 10.01 14.82 -7.09
CA VAL A 230 9.12 13.66 -7.01
C VAL A 230 8.75 13.45 -5.55
N THR A 231 7.47 13.23 -5.28
CA THR A 231 6.94 12.90 -3.96
C THR A 231 6.15 11.61 -4.04
N VAL A 232 6.43 10.68 -3.12
CA VAL A 232 5.75 9.40 -2.98
C VAL A 232 4.98 9.42 -1.66
N THR A 233 3.68 9.24 -1.75
CA THR A 233 2.79 9.15 -0.58
C THR A 233 2.41 7.69 -0.36
N PRO A 234 2.99 6.99 0.63
CA PRO A 234 2.60 5.63 0.98
C PRO A 234 1.23 5.62 1.68
N SER A 235 0.48 4.54 1.50
CA SER A 235 -0.81 4.30 2.15
C SER A 235 -0.93 2.83 2.53
N ASN A 236 -1.59 2.56 3.66
CA ASN A 236 -1.83 1.21 4.21
C ASN A 236 -0.57 0.36 4.48
N PHE A 237 0.59 0.98 4.69
CA PHE A 237 1.78 0.29 5.17
C PHE A 237 1.71 0.07 6.69
N ASN A 238 2.33 -1.00 7.18
CA ASN A 238 2.40 -1.27 8.62
C ASN A 238 3.24 -0.18 9.32
N PRO A 239 2.67 0.58 10.28
CA PRO A 239 3.36 1.70 10.92
C PRO A 239 4.54 1.29 11.80
N LYS A 240 4.63 0.01 12.19
CA LYS A 240 5.78 -0.53 12.95
C LYS A 240 6.97 -0.89 12.05
N ARG A 241 6.83 -0.74 10.73
CA ARG A 241 7.87 -1.13 9.74
C ARG A 241 8.36 0.08 8.96
N THR A 242 9.65 0.09 8.69
CA THR A 242 10.28 1.13 7.86
C THR A 242 9.96 0.86 6.39
N VAL A 243 9.39 1.87 5.72
CA VAL A 243 9.17 1.83 4.27
C VAL A 243 10.44 2.29 3.55
N THR A 244 10.87 1.54 2.55
CA THR A 244 12.03 1.84 1.69
C THR A 244 11.55 2.16 0.28
N TYR A 245 12.25 3.07 -0.41
CA TYR A 245 11.86 3.59 -1.72
C TYR A 245 12.98 3.37 -2.74
N SER A 246 12.60 3.02 -3.96
CA SER A 246 13.50 2.96 -5.12
C SER A 246 12.85 3.63 -6.32
N TYR A 247 13.67 4.32 -7.13
CA TYR A 247 13.21 5.13 -8.23
C TYR A 247 13.89 4.74 -9.54
N GLN A 248 13.15 4.78 -10.63
CA GLN A 248 13.66 4.63 -11.99
C GLN A 248 13.01 5.69 -12.88
N ALA A 249 13.83 6.61 -13.40
CA ALA A 249 13.40 7.63 -14.35
C ALA A 249 13.85 7.25 -15.77
N THR A 250 13.03 7.58 -16.77
CA THR A 250 13.38 7.37 -18.19
C THR A 250 14.23 8.50 -18.78
N GLY A 251 14.41 9.60 -18.04
CA GLY A 251 15.31 10.71 -18.42
C GLY A 251 15.83 11.45 -17.19
N GLY A 252 17.05 11.99 -17.27
CA GLY A 252 17.67 12.64 -16.11
C GLY A 252 18.15 11.66 -15.03
N LYS A 253 18.75 12.19 -13.97
CA LYS A 253 19.36 11.41 -12.88
C LYS A 253 18.58 11.59 -11.58
N VAL A 254 18.14 10.48 -10.97
CA VAL A 254 17.53 10.50 -9.64
C VAL A 254 18.62 10.55 -8.56
N SER A 255 18.48 11.42 -7.58
CA SER A 255 19.50 11.73 -6.57
C SER A 255 19.28 11.07 -5.20
N GLY A 256 18.05 10.67 -4.86
CA GLY A 256 17.67 10.22 -3.52
C GLY A 256 16.87 8.92 -3.46
N THR A 257 16.75 8.39 -2.24
CA THR A 257 16.07 7.12 -1.90
C THR A 257 14.98 7.30 -0.83
N GLY A 258 14.65 8.54 -0.47
CA GLY A 258 13.59 8.88 0.49
C GLY A 258 12.21 8.95 -0.15
N ALA A 259 11.18 9.27 0.64
CA ALA A 259 9.81 9.49 0.15
C ALA A 259 9.67 10.73 -0.76
N SER A 260 10.68 11.60 -0.77
CA SER A 260 10.83 12.65 -1.77
C SER A 260 12.25 12.64 -2.33
N THR A 261 12.38 12.88 -3.62
CA THR A 261 13.66 12.94 -4.34
C THR A 261 13.59 13.96 -5.47
N THR A 262 14.74 14.36 -5.98
CA THR A 262 14.84 15.20 -7.18
C THR A 262 15.34 14.40 -8.38
N ILE A 263 14.93 14.82 -9.56
CA ILE A 263 15.45 14.39 -10.85
C ILE A 263 16.22 15.58 -11.43
N ASP A 264 17.51 15.37 -11.70
CA ASP A 264 18.37 16.30 -12.42
C ASP A 264 18.18 16.11 -13.93
N THR A 265 17.73 17.17 -14.61
CA THR A 265 17.45 17.17 -16.05
C THR A 265 18.56 17.81 -16.89
N ALA A 266 19.73 18.11 -16.33
CA ALA A 266 20.82 18.81 -17.04
C ALA A 266 21.26 18.15 -18.35
N ASN A 267 21.22 16.81 -18.40
CA ASN A 267 21.60 16.01 -19.57
C ASN A 267 20.40 15.33 -20.24
N ALA A 268 19.17 15.77 -19.95
CA ALA A 268 17.98 15.24 -20.58
C ALA A 268 17.67 16.04 -21.86
N ASN A 269 17.44 15.33 -22.96
CA ASN A 269 17.00 15.96 -24.21
C ASN A 269 15.55 16.48 -24.05
N PRO A 270 15.11 17.43 -24.89
CA PRO A 270 13.70 17.80 -24.93
C PRO A 270 12.82 16.58 -25.25
N GLY A 271 11.74 16.39 -24.48
CA GLY A 271 10.89 15.22 -24.60
C GLY A 271 9.97 14.98 -23.41
N SER A 272 9.20 13.89 -23.47
CA SER A 272 8.35 13.42 -22.37
C SER A 272 9.04 12.26 -21.65
N TYR A 273 9.04 12.31 -20.33
CA TYR A 273 9.68 11.35 -19.45
C TYR A 273 8.71 10.89 -18.35
N SER A 274 9.08 9.79 -17.70
CA SER A 274 8.33 9.23 -16.60
C SER A 274 9.27 8.74 -15.51
N VAL A 275 8.76 8.75 -14.29
CA VAL A 275 9.40 8.18 -13.11
C VAL A 275 8.51 7.10 -12.53
N ASN A 276 9.08 5.91 -12.38
CA ASN A 276 8.50 4.82 -11.61
C ASN A 276 9.12 4.83 -10.21
N ALA A 277 8.28 4.86 -9.18
CA ALA A 277 8.69 4.67 -7.81
C ALA A 277 8.13 3.35 -7.28
N THR A 278 8.93 2.66 -6.48
CA THR A 278 8.56 1.42 -5.79
C THR A 278 8.76 1.63 -4.29
N ALA A 279 7.79 1.23 -3.49
CA ALA A 279 7.87 1.23 -2.04
C ALA A 279 7.66 -0.18 -1.47
N THR A 280 8.47 -0.55 -0.47
CA THR A 280 8.39 -1.86 0.21
C THR A 280 8.75 -1.75 1.68
N ASP A 281 8.12 -2.59 2.52
CA ASP A 281 8.44 -2.79 3.93
C ASP A 281 9.39 -4.01 4.17
N GLY A 282 9.92 -4.58 3.09
CA GLY A 282 10.81 -5.76 3.11
C GLY A 282 10.14 -7.11 3.37
N HIS A 283 8.83 -7.12 3.65
CA HIS A 283 8.07 -8.34 3.99
C HIS A 283 6.89 -8.58 3.04
N MET A 284 6.52 -7.57 2.26
CA MET A 284 5.57 -7.71 1.16
C MET A 284 6.14 -8.58 0.04
N LYS A 285 5.33 -9.54 -0.43
CA LYS A 285 5.66 -10.36 -1.62
C LYS A 285 5.64 -9.56 -2.93
N ILE A 286 4.79 -8.53 -2.99
CA ILE A 286 4.64 -7.65 -4.16
C ILE A 286 4.79 -6.22 -3.65
N PRO A 287 5.82 -5.47 -4.07
CA PRO A 287 5.99 -4.09 -3.63
C PRO A 287 4.95 -3.18 -4.31
N ALA A 288 4.61 -2.07 -3.66
CA ALA A 288 3.68 -1.09 -4.23
C ALA A 288 4.42 -0.17 -5.21
N THR A 289 3.83 0.09 -6.38
CA THR A 289 4.44 0.95 -7.41
C THR A 289 3.52 2.09 -7.81
N CYS A 290 4.11 3.22 -8.18
CA CYS A 290 3.42 4.33 -8.83
C CYS A 290 4.24 4.93 -9.96
N ASN A 291 3.55 5.55 -10.91
CA ASN A 291 4.14 6.23 -12.05
C ASN A 291 3.70 7.70 -12.07
N ALA A 292 4.59 8.59 -12.45
CA ALA A 292 4.26 9.96 -12.78
C ALA A 292 5.11 10.45 -13.97
N SER A 293 4.60 11.43 -14.70
CA SER A 293 5.21 11.93 -15.93
C SER A 293 5.59 13.40 -15.82
N TYR A 294 6.62 13.79 -16.55
CA TYR A 294 7.06 15.17 -16.72
C TYR A 294 7.62 15.39 -18.12
N SER A 295 7.72 16.63 -18.57
CA SER A 295 8.31 17.00 -19.85
C SER A 295 9.49 17.94 -19.67
N VAL A 296 10.52 17.72 -20.48
CA VAL A 296 11.64 18.65 -20.64
C VAL A 296 11.41 19.42 -21.92
N LYS A 297 11.25 20.74 -21.79
CA LYS A 297 11.09 21.66 -22.90
C LYS A 297 12.43 22.11 -23.43
N GLU A 298 12.45 22.35 -24.73
CA GLU A 298 13.55 23.02 -25.38
C GLU A 298 13.49 24.53 -25.07
N TRP A 299 14.64 25.12 -24.79
CA TRP A 299 14.71 26.56 -24.62
C TRP A 299 14.46 27.31 -25.95
N PRO A 300 13.76 28.45 -25.92
CA PRO A 300 13.61 29.31 -27.09
C PRO A 300 14.96 29.74 -27.66
N ALA A 301 15.03 29.80 -29.00
CA ALA A 301 16.18 30.38 -29.71
C ALA A 301 16.30 31.89 -29.39
N PRO A 302 17.50 32.47 -29.49
CA PRO A 302 17.65 33.91 -29.31
C PRO A 302 16.95 34.68 -30.44
N THR A 303 16.71 35.96 -30.22
CA THR A 303 16.19 36.89 -31.23
C THR A 303 17.12 38.09 -31.35
N VAL A 304 17.13 38.76 -32.51
CA VAL A 304 17.86 40.00 -32.71
C VAL A 304 17.12 40.93 -33.68
N SER A 305 17.12 42.22 -33.39
CA SER A 305 16.79 43.27 -34.36
C SER A 305 18.02 44.12 -34.65
N CYS A 306 18.27 44.47 -35.91
CA CYS A 306 19.42 45.24 -36.36
C CYS A 306 18.94 46.60 -36.90
N SER A 307 19.62 47.69 -36.54
CA SER A 307 19.30 49.04 -37.05
C SER A 307 20.58 49.85 -37.26
N ALA A 308 20.52 50.80 -38.19
CA ALA A 308 21.62 51.71 -38.48
C ALA A 308 21.17 53.16 -38.29
N ASN A 309 21.98 53.96 -37.60
CA ASN A 309 21.74 55.38 -37.39
C ASN A 309 23.04 56.20 -37.54
N PRO A 310 23.13 57.13 -38.50
CA PRO A 310 22.16 57.37 -39.57
C PRO A 310 22.10 56.22 -40.59
N SER A 311 20.94 56.01 -41.22
CA SER A 311 20.75 55.00 -42.28
C SER A 311 21.23 55.47 -43.66
N GLU A 312 21.69 56.71 -43.77
CA GLU A 312 22.26 57.30 -44.97
C GLU A 312 23.46 58.18 -44.58
N ILE A 313 24.58 58.02 -45.28
CA ILE A 313 25.85 58.68 -44.98
C ILE A 313 26.57 59.10 -46.26
N ASP A 314 27.45 60.09 -46.14
CA ASP A 314 28.37 60.45 -47.22
C ASP A 314 29.51 59.42 -47.34
N PRO A 315 30.14 59.26 -48.52
CA PRO A 315 31.28 58.35 -48.69
C PRO A 315 32.40 58.60 -47.68
N GLY A 316 32.86 57.55 -47.02
CA GLY A 316 33.93 57.60 -46.01
C GLY A 316 33.46 57.98 -44.60
N GLN A 317 32.16 58.27 -44.40
CA GLN A 317 31.58 58.46 -43.08
C GLN A 317 31.20 57.12 -42.43
N THR A 318 30.88 57.19 -41.14
CA THR A 318 30.48 56.04 -40.32
C THR A 318 29.02 56.13 -39.87
N ALA A 319 28.38 54.98 -39.66
CA ALA A 319 27.07 54.86 -39.05
C ALA A 319 27.13 53.95 -37.82
N GLN A 320 26.35 54.24 -36.79
CA GLN A 320 26.22 53.34 -35.64
C GLN A 320 25.25 52.21 -35.98
N ILE A 321 25.68 50.98 -35.79
CA ILE A 321 24.85 49.78 -35.89
C ILE A 321 24.45 49.36 -34.49
N THR A 322 23.15 49.25 -34.24
CA THR A 322 22.60 48.78 -32.96
C THR A 322 21.90 47.44 -33.18
N ALA A 323 22.39 46.41 -32.48
CA ALA A 323 21.79 45.07 -32.44
C ALA A 323 21.14 44.83 -31.08
N ASN A 324 19.80 44.79 -31.05
CA ASN A 324 19.06 44.45 -29.85
C ASN A 324 18.80 42.95 -29.84
N GLY A 325 19.69 42.22 -29.16
CA GLY A 325 19.58 40.77 -28.95
C GLY A 325 18.81 40.41 -27.68
N GLN A 326 18.03 39.33 -27.71
CA GLN A 326 17.37 38.76 -26.54
C GLN A 326 17.59 37.24 -26.49
N THR A 327 17.79 36.68 -25.28
CA THR A 327 17.86 35.24 -25.04
C THR A 327 17.08 34.87 -23.78
N ALA A 328 16.49 33.68 -23.76
CA ALA A 328 15.78 33.16 -22.59
C ALA A 328 16.73 32.70 -21.47
N LYS A 329 18.00 32.38 -21.78
CA LYS A 329 19.00 31.93 -20.80
C LYS A 329 20.42 32.12 -21.34
N GLY A 330 21.34 32.53 -20.47
CA GLY A 330 22.76 32.70 -20.77
C GLY A 330 23.11 34.08 -21.34
N GLU A 331 24.34 34.20 -21.84
CA GLU A 331 24.85 35.41 -22.49
C GLU A 331 24.74 35.32 -24.02
N LEU A 332 24.82 36.48 -24.69
CA LEU A 332 24.82 36.59 -26.16
C LEU A 332 26.17 37.03 -26.68
N LYS A 333 26.65 36.35 -27.72
CA LYS A 333 27.81 36.77 -28.52
C LYS A 333 27.34 37.45 -29.79
N TYR A 334 27.88 38.62 -30.09
CA TYR A 334 27.51 39.42 -31.26
C TYR A 334 28.57 39.31 -32.35
N ALA A 335 28.12 39.15 -33.59
CA ALA A 335 28.96 39.16 -34.77
C ALA A 335 28.30 39.98 -35.86
N TYR A 336 29.10 40.71 -36.63
CA TYR A 336 28.64 41.60 -37.68
C TYR A 336 29.35 41.28 -38.99
N THR A 337 28.61 41.27 -40.08
CA THR A 337 29.15 41.21 -41.44
C THR A 337 28.50 42.27 -42.31
N ALA A 338 29.21 42.74 -43.33
CA ALA A 338 28.72 43.76 -44.25
C ALA A 338 28.95 43.32 -45.71
N THR A 339 28.02 43.64 -46.61
CA THR A 339 28.19 43.37 -48.05
C THR A 339 29.21 44.29 -48.73
N GLY A 340 29.54 45.42 -48.10
CA GLY A 340 30.60 46.34 -48.49
C GLY A 340 30.97 47.25 -47.32
N GLY A 341 32.19 47.79 -47.32
CA GLY A 341 32.72 48.52 -46.16
C GLY A 341 33.23 47.59 -45.06
N THR A 342 33.35 48.12 -43.84
CA THR A 342 33.79 47.36 -42.66
C THR A 342 32.87 47.65 -41.47
N VAL A 343 32.73 46.68 -40.56
CA VAL A 343 32.03 46.86 -39.28
C VAL A 343 32.99 46.52 -38.16
N ASP A 344 33.15 47.43 -37.21
CA ASP A 344 33.98 47.24 -36.02
C ASP A 344 33.11 47.21 -34.75
N GLY A 345 33.24 46.14 -33.97
CA GLY A 345 32.46 45.91 -32.75
C GLY A 345 32.01 44.46 -32.60
N ASN A 346 31.89 44.02 -31.34
CA ASN A 346 31.51 42.66 -30.93
C ASN A 346 30.52 42.66 -29.75
N GLY A 347 29.93 43.81 -29.45
CA GLY A 347 28.86 43.98 -28.46
C GLY A 347 27.56 44.45 -29.12
N PRO A 348 26.55 44.90 -28.35
CA PRO A 348 25.26 45.36 -28.89
C PRO A 348 25.35 46.57 -29.83
N ASN A 349 26.45 47.32 -29.77
CA ASN A 349 26.73 48.45 -30.64
C ASN A 349 28.01 48.17 -31.44
N ALA A 350 27.96 48.46 -32.74
CA ALA A 350 29.10 48.40 -33.64
C ALA A 350 29.14 49.65 -34.53
N THR A 351 30.29 49.93 -35.13
CA THR A 351 30.47 51.06 -36.04
C THR A 351 30.65 50.55 -37.45
N PHE A 352 29.75 50.92 -38.35
CA PHE A 352 29.89 50.69 -39.78
C PHE A 352 30.70 51.82 -40.42
N ASN A 353 31.68 51.48 -41.26
CA ASN A 353 32.46 52.42 -42.06
C ASN A 353 32.24 52.15 -43.55
N SER A 354 31.79 53.19 -44.28
CA SER A 354 31.49 53.14 -45.72
C SER A 354 32.71 53.17 -46.63
N GLN A 355 33.93 53.23 -46.10
CA GLN A 355 35.15 53.22 -46.91
C GLN A 355 35.18 51.98 -47.83
N GLY A 356 35.31 52.22 -49.14
CA GLY A 356 35.31 51.16 -50.17
C GLY A 356 33.92 50.80 -50.72
N VAL A 357 32.84 51.36 -50.18
CA VAL A 357 31.49 51.26 -50.76
C VAL A 357 31.34 52.28 -51.89
N GLN A 358 30.77 51.87 -53.02
CA GLN A 358 30.56 52.77 -54.16
C GLN A 358 29.54 53.88 -53.81
N PRO A 359 29.84 55.17 -54.05
CA PRO A 359 28.87 56.25 -53.90
C PRO A 359 27.61 56.00 -54.74
N GLY A 360 26.42 56.24 -54.19
CA GLY A 360 25.13 55.95 -54.83
C GLY A 360 24.65 54.49 -54.69
N SER A 361 25.32 53.68 -53.88
CA SER A 361 24.93 52.30 -53.57
C SER A 361 24.54 52.12 -52.09
N SER A 362 24.16 50.90 -51.70
CA SER A 362 23.84 50.55 -50.31
C SER A 362 24.68 49.38 -49.83
N ALA A 363 25.02 49.40 -48.54
CA ALA A 363 25.64 48.29 -47.83
C ALA A 363 24.65 47.68 -46.83
N THR A 364 24.55 46.36 -46.83
CA THR A 364 23.72 45.61 -45.89
C THR A 364 24.60 45.06 -44.78
N VAL A 365 24.34 45.48 -43.54
CA VAL A 365 24.96 44.94 -42.34
C VAL A 365 24.07 43.83 -41.78
N THR A 366 24.62 42.62 -41.65
CA THR A 366 23.96 41.50 -40.98
C THR A 366 24.45 41.43 -39.53
N CYS A 367 23.57 41.73 -38.59
CA CYS A 367 23.79 41.49 -37.17
C CYS A 367 23.45 40.02 -36.86
N THR A 368 24.37 39.28 -36.26
CA THR A 368 24.15 37.90 -35.80
C THR A 368 24.39 37.82 -34.31
N VAL A 369 23.47 37.19 -33.58
CA VAL A 369 23.65 36.83 -32.17
C VAL A 369 23.69 35.33 -32.02
N THR A 370 24.55 34.85 -31.13
CA THR A 370 24.70 33.43 -30.78
C THR A 370 24.61 33.29 -29.27
N ASP A 371 23.75 32.40 -28.78
CA ASP A 371 23.67 32.07 -27.36
C ASP A 371 24.73 31.03 -26.94
N ASP A 372 24.86 30.80 -25.64
CA ASP A 372 25.81 29.81 -25.08
C ASP A 372 25.52 28.37 -25.48
N ARG A 373 24.35 28.10 -26.08
CA ARG A 373 23.94 26.77 -26.58
C ARG A 373 24.25 26.62 -28.07
N GLY A 374 24.87 27.62 -28.69
CA GLY A 374 25.20 27.63 -30.12
C GLY A 374 24.02 27.92 -31.04
N LYS A 375 22.85 28.33 -30.51
CA LYS A 375 21.74 28.76 -31.36
C LYS A 375 21.94 30.19 -31.81
N THR A 376 21.61 30.47 -33.06
CA THR A 376 21.85 31.76 -33.70
C THR A 376 20.56 32.42 -34.16
N ALA A 377 20.58 33.75 -34.22
CA ALA A 377 19.58 34.57 -34.89
C ALA A 377 20.26 35.71 -35.63
N SER A 378 19.69 36.11 -36.77
CA SER A 378 20.24 37.21 -37.56
C SER A 378 19.15 38.19 -38.01
N SER A 379 19.56 39.45 -38.16
CA SER A 379 18.73 40.54 -38.66
C SER A 379 19.62 41.51 -39.44
N GLN A 380 19.02 42.30 -40.32
CA GLN A 380 19.76 43.16 -41.25
C GLN A 380 19.41 44.63 -41.05
N ALA A 381 20.42 45.49 -41.22
CA ALA A 381 20.27 46.93 -41.34
C ALA A 381 20.92 47.39 -42.65
N THR A 382 20.29 48.34 -43.33
CA THR A 382 20.80 48.89 -44.59
C THR A 382 21.33 50.31 -44.36
N VAL A 383 22.53 50.58 -44.89
CA VAL A 383 23.15 51.91 -44.89
C VAL A 383 23.33 52.36 -46.34
N ASN A 384 22.69 53.46 -46.71
CA ASN A 384 22.80 54.06 -48.03
C ASN A 384 24.00 55.02 -48.08
N VAL A 385 24.80 54.96 -49.14
CA VAL A 385 25.94 55.86 -49.35
C VAL A 385 25.57 56.86 -50.44
N ARG A 386 25.56 58.16 -50.10
CA ARG A 386 25.11 59.22 -50.99
C ARG A 386 25.93 59.27 -52.28
N ALA A 387 25.25 59.57 -53.39
CA ALA A 387 25.91 59.90 -54.64
C ALA A 387 26.57 61.30 -54.54
N PRO A 388 27.67 61.54 -55.26
CA PRO A 388 28.25 62.88 -55.34
C PRO A 388 27.20 63.85 -55.93
N LYS A 389 27.15 65.08 -55.40
CA LYS A 389 26.29 66.12 -55.98
C LYS A 389 26.74 66.35 -57.43
N ALA A 390 25.81 66.31 -58.38
CA ALA A 390 26.10 66.62 -59.78
C ALA A 390 26.69 68.05 -59.89
N PRO A 391 27.71 68.27 -60.74
CA PRO A 391 28.42 69.55 -60.86
C PRO A 391 27.56 70.70 -61.35
#